data_AF-A0A174J7E4-F1
#
_entry.id   AF-A0A174J7E4-F1
#
_cell.length_a   1.000
_cell.length_b   1.000
_cell.length_c   1.000
_cell.angle_alpha   90.00
_cell.angle_beta   90.00
_cell.angle_gamma   90.00
#
_symmetry.space_group_name_H-M   'P 1'
#
loop_
_entity.id
_entity.type
_entity.pdbx_description
1 polymer ?
#
loop_
_entity_poly.entity_id
_entity_poly.type
_entity_poly.pdbx_seq_one_letter_code
_entity_poly.pdbx_strand_id
1 'polypeptide(L)'
;MMKSDMSYCRKTAVDQVISDFLFHCQYEKNLNEKTIYAYRSDLYMFKRYIHELYPSVVFEQVSKDMLKTYLQHISTYKPKTVKRKLASLKALFNYYDFEHDDFLNPFRKLSIHFKEPYVLPMIMTCNEVKEILKYLYKLRADNPDTGDYAYKAQTRDIAVVELLFATGIRVSELCELSCDAVDLKQATIKVFGKGSKERIIQICSVEVLKILRQYQRLFAPSECFL
;
A
#
# COMPACT_ATOMS: atom_id res chain seq x y z
N MET A 1 -57.61 -15.49 -1.21
CA MET A 1 -56.85 -16.65 -0.70
C MET A 1 -55.38 -16.32 -0.74
N MET A 2 -54.77 -16.23 0.44
CA MET A 2 -53.34 -16.03 0.67
C MET A 2 -52.53 -17.18 0.04
N LYS A 3 -51.47 -16.85 -0.69
CA LYS A 3 -50.22 -17.61 -0.62
C LYS A 3 -49.09 -16.62 -0.40
N SER A 4 -48.64 -16.64 0.84
CA SER A 4 -47.41 -16.10 1.37
C SER A 4 -46.21 -16.76 0.68
N ASP A 5 -45.51 -16.05 -0.18
CA ASP A 5 -44.17 -16.45 -0.59
C ASP A 5 -43.18 -15.98 0.47
N MET A 6 -42.88 -16.94 1.33
CA MET A 6 -41.88 -16.89 2.38
C MET A 6 -40.50 -16.80 1.73
N SER A 7 -39.95 -15.60 1.57
CA SER A 7 -38.58 -15.38 1.14
C SER A 7 -37.63 -16.08 2.12
N TYR A 8 -37.03 -17.19 1.69
CA TYR A 8 -35.97 -17.87 2.43
C TYR A 8 -34.76 -16.94 2.49
N CYS A 9 -34.66 -16.16 3.56
CA CYS A 9 -33.45 -15.39 3.87
C CYS A 9 -32.32 -16.41 4.11
N ARG A 10 -31.42 -16.56 3.12
CA ARG A 10 -30.19 -17.36 3.27
C ARG A 10 -29.49 -16.88 4.53
N LYS A 11 -29.00 -17.82 5.34
CA LYS A 11 -28.27 -17.54 6.56
C LYS A 11 -26.81 -17.86 6.30
N THR A 12 -26.01 -16.85 6.01
CA THR A 12 -24.61 -17.04 5.64
C THR A 12 -23.71 -16.71 6.82
N ALA A 13 -22.78 -17.61 7.14
CA ALA A 13 -21.80 -17.36 8.17
C ALA A 13 -20.88 -16.19 7.77
N VAL A 14 -20.56 -15.30 8.72
CA VAL A 14 -19.69 -14.13 8.47
C VAL A 14 -18.34 -14.53 7.89
N ASP A 15 -17.79 -15.67 8.31
CA ASP A 15 -16.51 -16.18 7.82
C ASP A 15 -16.55 -16.57 6.35
N GLN A 16 -17.65 -17.16 5.91
CA GLN A 16 -17.86 -17.55 4.52
C GLN A 16 -17.89 -16.31 3.63
N VAL A 17 -18.66 -15.29 4.02
CA VAL A 17 -18.74 -14.03 3.27
C VAL A 17 -17.39 -13.32 3.17
N ILE A 18 -16.58 -13.36 4.24
CA ILE A 18 -15.21 -12.83 4.21
C ILE A 18 -14.34 -13.62 3.24
N SER A 19 -14.42 -14.96 3.25
CA SER A 19 -13.64 -15.81 2.33
C SER A 19 -14.01 -15.52 0.88
N ASP A 20 -15.30 -15.46 0.56
CA ASP A 20 -15.80 -15.22 -0.79
C ASP A 20 -15.38 -13.83 -1.29
N PHE A 21 -15.49 -12.81 -0.44
CA PHE A 21 -15.01 -11.46 -0.75
C PHE A 21 -13.50 -11.40 -1.02
N LEU A 22 -12.69 -12.09 -0.21
CA LEU A 22 -11.24 -12.12 -0.41
C LEU A 22 -10.88 -12.87 -1.69
N PHE A 23 -11.61 -13.93 -2.02
CA PHE A 23 -11.46 -14.66 -3.28
C PHE A 23 -11.78 -13.76 -4.48
N HIS A 24 -12.94 -13.08 -4.47
CA HIS A 24 -13.32 -12.09 -5.48
C HIS A 24 -12.25 -10.98 -5.63
N CYS A 25 -11.75 -10.46 -4.52
CA CYS A 25 -10.69 -9.45 -4.53
C CYS A 25 -9.39 -9.95 -5.18
N GLN A 26 -9.04 -11.21 -4.95
CA GLN A 26 -7.81 -11.81 -5.45
C GLN A 26 -7.91 -12.14 -6.94
N TYR A 27 -8.96 -12.83 -7.36
CA TYR A 27 -9.02 -13.45 -8.69
C TYR A 27 -9.80 -12.62 -9.71
N GLU A 28 -10.85 -11.92 -9.30
CA GLU A 28 -11.66 -11.12 -10.22
C GLU A 28 -11.16 -9.69 -10.32
N LYS A 29 -10.80 -9.08 -9.18
CA LYS A 29 -10.28 -7.70 -9.14
C LYS A 29 -8.76 -7.61 -9.27
N ASN A 30 -8.05 -8.73 -9.21
CA ASN A 30 -6.57 -8.79 -9.27
C ASN A 30 -5.92 -7.75 -8.33
N LEU A 31 -6.44 -7.62 -7.10
CA LEU A 31 -5.88 -6.69 -6.13
C LEU A 31 -4.52 -7.20 -5.63
N ASN A 32 -3.62 -6.27 -5.31
CA ASN A 32 -2.30 -6.66 -4.81
C ASN A 32 -2.39 -7.37 -3.44
N GLU A 33 -1.40 -8.23 -3.16
CA GLU A 33 -1.35 -9.03 -1.93
C GLU A 33 -1.39 -8.19 -0.66
N LYS A 34 -0.76 -7.01 -0.67
CA LYS A 34 -0.76 -6.09 0.49
C LYS A 34 -2.18 -5.59 0.82
N THR A 35 -3.00 -5.35 -0.21
CA THR A 35 -4.40 -4.93 -0.05
C THR A 35 -5.25 -6.08 0.45
N ILE A 36 -5.07 -7.28 -0.11
CA ILE A 36 -5.76 -8.50 0.35
C ILE A 36 -5.42 -8.79 1.81
N TYR A 37 -4.15 -8.68 2.20
CA TYR A 37 -3.71 -8.85 3.58
C TYR A 37 -4.35 -7.81 4.51
N ALA A 38 -4.39 -6.54 4.10
CA ALA A 38 -5.03 -5.47 4.86
C ALA A 38 -6.54 -5.71 5.06
N TYR A 39 -7.25 -6.13 4.01
CA TYR A 39 -8.66 -6.51 4.09
C TYR A 39 -8.85 -7.71 5.02
N ARG A 40 -8.09 -8.79 4.82
CA ARG A 40 -8.13 -9.98 5.68
C ARG A 40 -7.98 -9.60 7.15
N SER A 41 -6.91 -8.88 7.50
CA SER A 41 -6.64 -8.48 8.89
C SER A 41 -7.78 -7.65 9.50
N ASP A 42 -8.34 -6.70 8.76
CA ASP A 42 -9.42 -5.86 9.26
C ASP A 42 -10.74 -6.63 9.42
N LEU A 43 -11.08 -7.46 8.44
CA LEU A 43 -12.34 -8.20 8.43
C LEU A 43 -12.36 -9.32 9.48
N TYR A 44 -11.24 -10.02 9.70
CA TYR A 44 -11.14 -10.99 10.79
C TYR A 44 -11.22 -10.35 12.17
N MET A 45 -10.68 -9.13 12.34
CA MET A 45 -10.86 -8.37 13.57
C MET A 45 -12.34 -8.01 13.82
N PHE A 46 -13.07 -7.62 12.76
CA PHE A 46 -14.50 -7.39 12.83
C PHE A 46 -15.28 -8.66 13.17
N LYS A 47 -15.02 -9.76 12.45
CA LYS A 47 -15.62 -11.08 12.71
C LYS A 47 -15.48 -11.45 14.18
N ARG A 48 -14.25 -11.37 14.70
CA ARG A 48 -13.96 -11.74 16.10
C ARG A 48 -14.79 -10.91 17.08
N TYR A 49 -14.79 -9.58 16.91
CA TYR A 49 -15.55 -8.68 17.78
C TYR A 49 -17.06 -8.96 17.75
N ILE A 50 -17.61 -9.16 16.56
CA ILE A 50 -19.05 -9.43 16.41
C ILE A 50 -19.43 -10.80 16.97
N HIS A 51 -18.60 -11.82 16.76
CA HIS A 51 -18.85 -13.16 17.31
C HIS A 51 -18.72 -13.21 18.84
N GLU A 52 -17.84 -12.39 19.44
CA GLU A 52 -17.73 -12.26 20.90
C GLU A 52 -19.02 -11.69 21.52
N LEU A 53 -19.65 -10.71 20.88
CA LEU A 53 -20.89 -10.10 21.37
C LEU A 53 -22.16 -10.84 20.94
N TYR A 54 -22.12 -11.50 19.77
CA TYR A 54 -23.26 -12.14 19.13
C TYR A 54 -22.86 -13.48 18.50
N PRO A 55 -22.67 -14.56 19.29
CA PRO A 55 -22.09 -15.82 18.81
C PRO A 55 -22.85 -16.49 17.65
N SER A 56 -24.16 -16.26 17.54
CA SER A 56 -25.01 -16.89 16.53
C SER A 56 -25.43 -15.95 15.40
N VAL A 57 -24.80 -14.78 15.29
CA VAL A 57 -25.15 -13.80 14.24
C VAL A 57 -24.71 -14.28 12.87
N VAL A 58 -25.63 -14.19 11.92
CA VAL A 58 -25.34 -14.40 10.49
C VAL A 58 -25.11 -13.07 9.80
N PHE A 59 -24.45 -13.07 8.65
CA PHE A 59 -24.01 -11.84 7.99
C PHE A 59 -25.17 -10.88 7.68
N GLU A 60 -26.31 -11.44 7.27
CA GLU A 60 -27.53 -10.73 6.91
C GLU A 60 -28.19 -10.03 8.11
N GLN A 61 -27.88 -10.50 9.33
CA GLN A 61 -28.40 -9.94 10.59
C GLN A 61 -27.52 -8.84 11.17
N VAL A 62 -26.37 -8.54 10.55
CA VAL A 62 -25.50 -7.46 11.04
C VAL A 62 -26.23 -6.12 10.90
N SER A 63 -26.66 -5.58 12.03
CA SER A 63 -27.43 -4.35 12.09
C SER A 63 -26.56 -3.10 12.11
N LYS A 64 -27.19 -1.95 11.86
CA LYS A 64 -26.53 -0.63 12.02
C LYS A 64 -25.98 -0.42 13.42
N ASP A 65 -26.67 -0.91 14.45
CA ASP A 65 -26.23 -0.71 15.83
C ASP A 65 -25.05 -1.62 16.18
N MET A 66 -24.99 -2.84 15.64
CA MET A 66 -23.79 -3.70 15.71
C MET A 66 -22.58 -3.05 15.02
N LEU A 67 -22.79 -2.38 13.88
CA LEU A 67 -21.71 -1.62 13.25
C LEU A 67 -21.27 -0.43 14.10
N LYS A 68 -22.20 0.29 14.74
CA LYS A 68 -21.85 1.42 15.63
C LYS A 68 -21.04 0.96 16.83
N THR A 69 -21.40 -0.15 17.47
CA THR A 69 -20.63 -0.69 18.61
C THR A 69 -19.22 -1.09 18.18
N TYR A 70 -19.07 -1.72 17.01
CA TYR A 70 -17.73 -1.99 16.45
C TYR A 70 -16.95 -0.70 16.16
N LEU A 71 -17.58 0.32 15.58
CA LEU A 71 -16.94 1.61 15.31
C LEU A 71 -16.49 2.32 16.59
N GLN A 72 -17.26 2.21 17.67
CA GLN A 72 -16.86 2.68 19.00
C GLN A 72 -15.66 1.89 19.53
N HIS A 73 -15.65 0.57 19.40
CA HIS A 73 -14.54 -0.27 19.82
C HIS A 73 -13.22 0.09 19.10
N ILE A 74 -13.27 0.31 17.78
CA ILE A 74 -12.07 0.71 17.02
C ILE A 74 -11.74 2.19 17.12
N SER A 75 -12.56 3.02 17.75
CA SER A 75 -12.32 4.47 17.87
C SER A 75 -11.07 4.82 18.68
N THR A 76 -10.56 3.87 19.47
CA THR A 76 -9.28 3.95 20.21
C THR A 76 -8.06 3.99 19.29
N TYR A 77 -8.17 3.51 18.04
CA TYR A 77 -7.08 3.57 17.07
C TYR A 77 -6.92 4.97 16.48
N LYS A 78 -5.73 5.23 15.90
CA LYS A 78 -5.48 6.45 15.12
C LYS A 78 -6.53 6.61 14.00
N PRO A 79 -7.02 7.83 13.70
CA PRO A 79 -8.08 8.06 12.71
C PRO A 79 -7.83 7.44 11.33
N LYS A 80 -6.59 7.48 10.85
CA LYS A 80 -6.17 6.82 9.59
C LYS A 80 -6.43 5.30 9.61
N THR A 81 -6.17 4.65 10.75
CA THR A 81 -6.42 3.22 10.94
C THR A 81 -7.92 2.92 10.97
N VAL A 82 -8.71 3.75 11.68
CA VAL A 82 -10.18 3.61 11.75
C VAL A 82 -10.80 3.72 10.37
N LYS A 83 -10.41 4.73 9.59
CA LYS A 83 -10.90 4.95 8.22
C LYS A 83 -10.54 3.80 7.29
N ARG A 84 -9.32 3.24 7.41
CA ARG A 84 -8.91 2.05 6.66
C ARG A 84 -9.79 0.84 6.98
N LYS A 85 -10.00 0.56 8.28
CA LYS A 85 -10.88 -0.53 8.75
C LYS A 85 -12.32 -0.35 8.26
N LEU A 86 -12.83 0.87 8.35
CA LEU A 86 -14.15 1.22 7.85
C LEU A 86 -14.27 1.04 6.32
N ALA A 87 -13.24 1.40 5.57
CA ALA A 87 -13.20 1.17 4.12
C ALA A 87 -13.23 -0.32 3.78
N SER A 88 -12.47 -1.16 4.52
CA SER A 88 -12.50 -2.61 4.40
C SER A 88 -13.89 -3.18 4.66
N LEU A 89 -14.58 -2.72 5.71
CA LEU A 89 -15.97 -3.12 5.99
C LEU A 89 -16.93 -2.68 4.89
N LYS A 90 -16.90 -1.41 4.48
CA LYS A 90 -17.76 -0.93 3.40
C LYS A 90 -17.56 -1.74 2.12
N ALA A 91 -16.33 -2.09 1.79
CA ALA A 91 -16.04 -2.92 0.62
C ALA A 91 -16.67 -4.32 0.72
N LEU A 92 -16.57 -4.99 1.87
CA LEU A 92 -17.21 -6.29 2.12
C LEU A 92 -18.73 -6.22 1.99
N PHE A 93 -19.37 -5.25 2.66
CA PHE A 93 -20.82 -5.13 2.65
C PHE A 93 -21.37 -4.69 1.30
N ASN A 94 -20.65 -3.84 0.56
CA ASN A 94 -21.04 -3.47 -0.81
C ASN A 94 -20.86 -4.63 -1.78
N TYR A 95 -19.83 -5.47 -1.60
CA TYR A 95 -19.69 -6.70 -2.37
C TYR A 95 -20.88 -7.63 -2.13
N TYR A 96 -21.25 -7.85 -0.86
CA TYR A 96 -22.38 -8.71 -0.53
C TYR A 96 -23.74 -8.16 -1.02
N ASP A 97 -23.93 -6.84 -0.97
CA ASP A 97 -25.07 -6.11 -1.56
C ASP A 97 -25.13 -6.22 -3.08
N PHE A 98 -23.98 -6.37 -3.74
CA PHE A 98 -23.91 -6.56 -5.19
C PHE A 98 -24.21 -8.00 -5.60
N GLU A 99 -23.80 -8.99 -4.81
CA GLU A 99 -24.04 -10.42 -5.08
C GLU A 99 -25.45 -10.89 -4.68
N HIS A 100 -26.18 -10.11 -3.87
CA HIS A 100 -27.47 -10.51 -3.31
C HIS A 100 -28.49 -9.36 -3.35
N ASP A 101 -29.42 -9.42 -4.31
CA ASP A 101 -30.44 -8.38 -4.54
C ASP A 101 -31.35 -8.09 -3.32
N ASP A 102 -31.62 -9.10 -2.49
CA ASP A 102 -32.48 -8.99 -1.31
C ASP A 102 -31.74 -8.51 -0.05
N PHE A 103 -30.42 -8.25 -0.13
CA PHE A 103 -29.66 -7.81 1.02
C PHE A 103 -29.83 -6.31 1.29
N LEU A 104 -30.26 -5.97 2.51
CA LEU A 104 -30.30 -4.58 2.95
C LEU A 104 -28.98 -4.17 3.61
N ASN A 105 -28.09 -3.57 2.81
CA ASN A 105 -26.80 -3.15 3.31
C ASN A 105 -26.90 -2.13 4.49
N PRO A 106 -26.40 -2.46 5.69
CA PRO A 106 -26.49 -1.61 6.87
C PRO A 106 -25.67 -0.31 6.75
N PHE A 107 -24.74 -0.21 5.79
CA PHE A 107 -24.05 1.04 5.50
C PHE A 107 -24.91 2.05 4.73
N ARG A 108 -26.04 1.64 4.13
CA ARG A 108 -26.97 2.58 3.46
C ARG A 108 -27.50 3.60 4.47
N LYS A 109 -27.23 4.88 4.22
CA LYS A 109 -27.56 6.04 5.09
C LYS A 109 -26.83 6.07 6.45
N LEU A 110 -25.76 5.31 6.63
CA LEU A 110 -24.93 5.40 7.84
C LEU A 110 -24.03 6.65 7.75
N SER A 111 -24.41 7.73 8.44
CA SER A 111 -23.56 8.92 8.57
C SER A 111 -22.45 8.65 9.58
N ILE A 112 -21.22 8.52 9.07
CA ILE A 112 -20.03 8.34 9.89
C ILE A 112 -19.16 9.58 9.71
N HIS A 113 -19.10 10.43 10.73
CA HIS A 113 -18.20 11.58 10.76
C HIS A 113 -16.97 11.23 11.61
N PHE A 114 -15.86 10.89 10.95
CA PHE A 114 -14.54 10.84 11.57
C PHE A 114 -13.75 12.06 11.12
N LYS A 115 -13.53 13.00 12.05
CA LYS A 115 -12.66 14.16 11.80
C LYS A 115 -11.21 13.70 11.99
N GLU A 116 -10.45 13.61 10.90
CA GLU A 116 -9.00 13.44 11.01
C GLU A 116 -8.42 14.72 11.65
N PRO A 117 -7.58 14.62 12.69
CA PRO A 117 -6.75 15.75 13.08
C PRO A 117 -5.87 16.09 11.87
N TYR A 118 -5.85 17.37 11.50
CA TYR A 118 -5.00 17.85 10.44
C TYR A 118 -3.55 17.70 10.88
N VAL A 119 -2.88 16.65 10.42
CA VAL A 119 -1.45 16.45 10.62
C VAL A 119 -0.76 17.10 9.43
N LEU A 120 -0.03 18.18 9.67
CA LEU A 120 0.86 18.74 8.66
C LEU A 120 1.84 17.64 8.24
N PRO A 121 1.99 17.37 6.93
CA PRO A 121 3.02 16.46 6.46
C PRO A 121 4.37 16.91 7.00
N MET A 122 5.17 15.99 7.53
CA MET A 122 6.58 16.29 7.77
C MET A 122 7.25 16.38 6.40
N ILE A 123 7.59 17.60 5.98
CA ILE A 123 8.27 17.87 4.73
C ILE A 123 9.75 18.03 5.06
N MET A 124 10.64 17.32 4.36
CA MET A 124 12.07 17.61 4.42
C MET A 124 12.36 18.90 3.67
N THR A 125 13.07 19.80 4.32
CA THR A 125 13.58 21.03 3.73
C THR A 125 14.76 20.73 2.82
N CYS A 126 15.00 21.61 1.84
CA CYS A 126 16.16 21.50 0.96
C CYS A 126 17.49 21.49 1.74
N ASN A 127 17.55 22.12 2.91
CA ASN A 127 18.75 22.13 3.75
C ASN A 127 18.98 20.77 4.40
N GLU A 128 17.95 20.11 4.92
CA GLU A 128 18.07 18.75 5.48
C GLU A 128 18.56 17.76 4.42
N VAL A 129 18.02 17.85 3.19
CA VAL A 129 18.49 17.01 2.07
C VAL A 129 19.97 17.26 1.76
N LYS A 130 20.40 18.52 1.73
CA LYS A 130 21.81 18.88 1.51
C LYS A 130 22.73 18.35 2.60
N GLU A 131 22.32 18.44 3.87
CA GLU A 131 23.12 17.93 4.99
C GLU A 131 23.24 16.40 4.95
N ILE A 132 22.16 15.69 4.58
CA ILE A 132 22.20 14.23 4.37
C ILE A 132 23.20 13.88 3.27
N LEU A 133 23.08 14.50 2.09
CA LEU A 133 23.99 14.23 0.96
C LEU A 133 25.44 14.57 1.33
N LYS A 134 25.67 15.73 1.94
CA LYS A 134 27.01 16.17 2.39
C LYS A 134 27.64 15.16 3.35
N TYR A 135 26.87 14.64 4.29
CA TYR A 135 27.33 13.61 5.21
C TYR A 135 27.72 12.32 4.46
N LEU A 136 26.88 11.84 3.54
CA LEU A 136 27.14 10.63 2.76
C LEU A 136 28.39 10.77 1.88
N TYR A 137 28.55 11.90 1.19
CA TYR A 137 29.75 12.17 0.38
C TYR A 137 31.00 12.28 1.24
N LYS A 138 30.92 12.87 2.44
CA LYS A 138 32.04 12.92 3.38
C LYS A 138 32.47 11.51 3.81
N LEU A 139 31.53 10.67 4.24
CA LEU A 139 31.82 9.29 4.63
C LEU A 139 32.52 8.50 3.53
N ARG A 140 32.13 8.74 2.27
CA ARG A 140 32.77 8.11 1.12
C ARG A 140 34.13 8.69 0.79
N ALA A 141 34.32 10.01 0.94
CA ALA A 141 35.62 10.64 0.69
C ALA A 141 36.68 10.18 1.70
N ASP A 142 36.27 9.91 2.94
CA ASP A 142 37.12 9.37 4.00
C ASP A 142 37.47 7.88 3.79
N ASN A 143 36.85 7.21 2.79
CA ASN A 143 37.09 5.83 2.43
C ASN A 143 37.76 5.71 1.04
N PRO A 144 39.04 5.30 0.95
CA PRO A 144 39.71 5.16 -0.34
C PRO A 144 38.97 4.18 -1.28
N ASP A 145 39.06 4.40 -2.61
CA ASP A 145 38.46 3.53 -3.64
C ASP A 145 39.23 2.20 -3.71
N THR A 146 39.03 1.35 -2.70
CA THR A 146 39.64 0.02 -2.55
C THR A 146 38.82 -1.06 -3.26
N GLY A 147 37.62 -0.72 -3.76
CA GLY A 147 36.66 -1.68 -4.29
C GLY A 147 36.11 -2.66 -3.24
N ASP A 148 36.35 -2.40 -1.95
CA ASP A 148 35.84 -3.23 -0.87
C ASP A 148 34.32 -3.07 -0.68
N TYR A 149 33.75 -3.92 0.18
CA TYR A 149 32.32 -3.91 0.46
C TYR A 149 31.85 -2.56 1.02
N ALA A 150 32.65 -1.91 1.88
CA ALA A 150 32.27 -0.66 2.52
C ALA A 150 32.17 0.48 1.50
N TYR A 151 33.16 0.61 0.62
CA TYR A 151 33.18 1.59 -0.46
C TYR A 151 32.01 1.40 -1.44
N LYS A 152 31.74 0.14 -1.81
CA LYS A 152 30.61 -0.24 -2.64
C LYS A 152 29.27 0.12 -1.99
N ALA A 153 29.09 -0.20 -0.71
CA ALA A 153 27.87 0.12 0.03
C ALA A 153 27.64 1.64 0.13
N GLN A 154 28.67 2.41 0.46
CA GLN A 154 28.59 3.88 0.51
C GLN A 154 28.22 4.48 -0.85
N THR A 155 28.80 3.97 -1.95
CA THR A 155 28.46 4.42 -3.30
C THR A 155 27.02 4.09 -3.68
N ARG A 156 26.53 2.90 -3.31
CA ARG A 156 25.13 2.53 -3.47
C ARG A 156 24.22 3.49 -2.72
N ASP A 157 24.52 3.77 -1.45
CA ASP A 157 23.65 4.58 -0.60
C ASP A 157 23.53 6.01 -1.12
N ILE A 158 24.63 6.61 -1.61
CA ILE A 158 24.59 7.91 -2.28
C ILE A 158 23.74 7.83 -3.56
N ALA A 159 23.97 6.83 -4.42
CA ALA A 159 23.21 6.66 -5.66
C ALA A 159 21.70 6.53 -5.41
N VAL A 160 21.30 5.78 -4.38
CA VAL A 160 19.90 5.61 -3.97
C VAL A 160 19.29 6.94 -3.54
N VAL A 161 19.97 7.68 -2.66
CA VAL A 161 19.46 8.94 -2.12
C VAL A 161 19.39 10.03 -3.21
N GLU A 162 20.45 10.16 -4.01
CA GLU A 162 20.49 11.07 -5.17
C GLU A 162 19.37 10.79 -6.17
N LEU A 163 19.15 9.52 -6.52
CA LEU A 163 18.10 9.15 -7.46
C LEU A 163 16.70 9.47 -6.91
N LEU A 164 16.44 9.16 -5.63
CA LEU A 164 15.16 9.46 -4.98
C LEU A 164 14.84 10.95 -5.03
N PHE A 165 15.80 11.80 -4.67
CA PHE A 165 15.58 13.25 -4.66
C PHE A 165 15.57 13.89 -6.04
N ALA A 166 16.35 13.37 -6.99
CA ALA A 166 16.39 13.90 -8.35
C ALA A 166 15.14 13.55 -9.17
N THR A 167 14.53 12.38 -8.93
CA THR A 167 13.43 11.87 -9.76
C THR A 167 12.09 11.83 -9.05
N GLY A 168 12.07 11.90 -7.71
CA GLY A 168 10.85 11.81 -6.91
C GLY A 168 10.15 10.46 -6.98
N ILE A 169 10.84 9.40 -7.44
CA ILE A 169 10.29 8.04 -7.44
C ILE A 169 10.08 7.53 -6.01
N ARG A 170 9.14 6.60 -5.85
CA ARG A 170 8.90 5.97 -4.55
C ARG A 170 10.02 4.98 -4.25
N VAL A 171 10.30 4.76 -2.96
CA VAL A 171 11.25 3.72 -2.51
C VAL A 171 10.92 2.36 -3.11
N SER A 172 9.64 1.98 -3.17
CA SER A 172 9.23 0.73 -3.80
C SER A 172 9.54 0.67 -5.29
N GLU A 173 9.35 1.79 -6.01
CA GLU A 173 9.67 1.88 -7.45
C GLU A 173 11.18 1.79 -7.68
N LEU A 174 11.99 2.35 -6.78
CA LEU A 174 13.46 2.22 -6.82
C LEU A 174 13.92 0.77 -6.56
N CYS A 175 13.32 0.08 -5.57
CA CYS A 175 13.67 -1.30 -5.25
C CYS A 175 13.31 -2.29 -6.37
N GLU A 176 12.32 -1.97 -7.19
CA GLU A 176 11.87 -2.78 -8.33
C GLU A 176 12.60 -2.42 -9.65
N LEU A 177 13.50 -1.45 -9.63
CA LEU A 177 14.19 -0.96 -10.82
C LEU A 177 15.20 -2.00 -11.33
N SER A 178 15.03 -2.46 -12.57
CA SER A 178 15.97 -3.35 -13.25
C SER A 178 17.06 -2.58 -13.99
N CYS A 179 18.18 -3.23 -14.31
CA CYS A 179 19.25 -2.63 -15.11
C CYS A 179 18.75 -2.17 -16.49
N ASP A 180 17.88 -2.96 -17.14
CA ASP A 180 17.30 -2.63 -18.45
C ASP A 180 16.36 -1.42 -18.41
N ALA A 181 15.83 -1.10 -17.23
CA ALA A 181 14.98 0.06 -17.02
C ALA A 181 15.78 1.36 -16.84
N VAL A 182 17.12 1.32 -16.84
CA VAL A 182 17.98 2.48 -16.61
C VAL A 182 18.91 2.71 -17.80
N ASP A 183 18.63 3.75 -18.57
CA ASP A 183 19.50 4.19 -19.67
C ASP A 183 20.32 5.40 -19.24
N LEU A 184 21.57 5.17 -18.82
CA LEU A 184 22.51 6.23 -18.42
C LEU A 184 23.12 7.00 -19.60
N LYS A 185 22.93 6.53 -20.85
CA LYS A 185 23.34 7.25 -22.07
C LYS A 185 22.30 8.32 -22.40
N GLN A 186 21.02 7.93 -22.39
CA GLN A 186 19.89 8.85 -22.57
C GLN A 186 19.49 9.57 -21.29
N ALA A 187 20.11 9.22 -20.15
CA ALA A 187 19.81 9.75 -18.83
C ALA A 187 18.32 9.58 -18.46
N THR A 188 17.75 8.40 -18.72
CA THR A 188 16.36 8.08 -18.41
C THR A 188 16.23 6.85 -17.51
N ILE A 189 15.16 6.83 -16.71
CA ILE A 189 14.71 5.64 -16.00
C ILE A 189 13.26 5.34 -16.33
N LYS A 190 12.93 4.06 -16.45
CA LYS A 190 11.58 3.56 -16.66
C LYS A 190 11.06 2.97 -15.35
N VAL A 191 9.93 3.48 -14.86
CA VAL A 191 9.32 3.00 -13.61
C VAL A 191 7.87 2.59 -13.80
N PHE A 192 7.42 1.61 -13.02
CA PHE A 192 6.05 1.12 -13.00
C PHE A 192 5.28 1.77 -11.85
N GLY A 193 4.22 2.51 -12.18
CA GLY A 193 3.32 3.14 -11.22
C GLY A 193 2.17 2.22 -10.79
N LYS A 194 1.29 2.77 -9.93
CA LYS A 194 0.05 2.09 -9.50
C LYS A 194 -0.80 1.71 -10.72
N GLY A 195 -1.19 0.44 -10.80
CA GLY A 195 -1.93 -0.11 -11.94
C GLY A 195 -1.05 -0.48 -13.13
N SER A 196 0.23 -0.77 -12.89
CA SER A 196 1.23 -1.19 -13.90
C SER A 196 1.41 -0.20 -15.05
N LYS A 197 1.11 1.09 -14.81
CA LYS A 197 1.33 2.14 -15.81
C LYS A 197 2.79 2.54 -15.82
N GLU A 198 3.40 2.46 -16.99
CA GLU A 198 4.79 2.84 -17.21
C GLU A 198 4.93 4.36 -17.31
N ARG A 199 6.02 4.90 -16.75
CA ARG A 199 6.47 6.27 -17.03
C ARG A 199 7.98 6.32 -17.18
N ILE A 200 8.44 7.14 -18.11
CA ILE A 200 9.86 7.44 -18.31
C ILE A 200 10.16 8.75 -17.60
N ILE A 201 11.23 8.78 -16.81
CA ILE A 201 11.69 9.96 -16.06
C ILE A 201 13.09 10.30 -16.52
N GLN A 202 13.30 11.57 -16.85
CA GLN A 202 14.61 12.10 -17.20
C GLN A 202 15.41 12.44 -15.93
N ILE A 203 16.66 12.01 -15.88
CA ILE A 203 17.64 12.42 -14.88
C ILE A 203 18.36 13.66 -15.42
N CYS A 204 18.01 14.84 -14.88
CA CYS A 204 18.57 16.11 -15.33
C CYS A 204 19.91 16.47 -14.66
N SER A 205 20.25 15.83 -13.53
CA SER A 205 21.45 16.16 -12.76
C SER A 205 22.67 15.38 -13.24
N VAL A 206 23.71 16.11 -13.63
CA VAL A 206 25.00 15.54 -14.04
C VAL A 206 25.67 14.79 -12.89
N GLU A 207 25.56 15.28 -11.66
CA GLU A 207 26.14 14.64 -10.47
C GLU A 207 25.47 13.30 -10.19
N VAL A 208 24.14 13.23 -10.34
CA VAL A 208 23.37 11.98 -10.21
C VAL A 208 23.83 10.96 -11.27
N LEU A 209 24.03 11.40 -12.52
CA LEU A 209 24.54 10.51 -13.57
C LEU A 209 25.95 10.00 -13.27
N LYS A 210 26.84 10.84 -12.70
CA LYS A 210 28.20 10.42 -12.31
C LYS A 210 28.15 9.32 -11.25
N ILE A 211 27.37 9.51 -10.19
CA ILE A 211 27.29 8.51 -9.11
C ILE A 211 26.65 7.20 -9.60
N LEU A 212 25.63 7.28 -10.47
CA LEU A 212 24.99 6.10 -11.05
C LEU A 212 25.92 5.32 -11.96
N ARG A 213 26.74 5.98 -12.78
CA ARG A 213 27.77 5.32 -13.60
C ARG A 213 28.82 4.63 -12.74
N GLN A 214 29.21 5.27 -11.63
CA GLN A 214 30.16 4.67 -10.72
C GLN A 214 29.57 3.47 -9.98
N TYR A 215 28.31 3.57 -9.53
CA TYR A 215 27.56 2.45 -8.98
C TYR A 215 27.52 1.30 -9.98
N GLN A 216 27.13 1.56 -11.24
CA GLN A 216 27.13 0.57 -12.31
C GLN A 216 28.53 -0.06 -12.48
N ARG A 217 29.62 0.71 -12.51
CA ARG A 217 30.99 0.18 -12.62
C ARG A 217 31.35 -0.78 -11.47
N LEU A 218 30.96 -0.47 -10.24
CA LEU A 218 31.32 -1.24 -9.04
C LEU A 218 30.51 -2.53 -8.86
N PHE A 219 29.30 -2.56 -9.43
CA PHE A 219 28.32 -3.63 -9.27
C PHE A 219 27.97 -4.36 -10.58
N ALA A 220 28.45 -3.90 -11.73
CA ALA A 220 28.26 -4.58 -13.00
C ALA A 220 28.80 -6.02 -12.89
N PRO A 221 27.99 -7.04 -13.19
CA PRO A 221 28.54 -8.36 -13.46
C PRO A 221 29.37 -8.26 -14.75
N SER A 222 30.45 -9.03 -14.84
CA SER A 222 31.41 -9.01 -15.94
C SER A 222 30.82 -9.26 -17.35
N GLU A 223 29.52 -9.53 -17.48
CA GLU A 223 28.87 -9.96 -18.73
C GLU A 223 27.65 -9.13 -19.17
N CYS A 224 27.18 -8.12 -18.42
CA CYS A 224 25.93 -7.42 -18.77
C CYS A 224 26.11 -6.04 -19.40
N PHE A 225 27.00 -5.85 -20.38
CA PHE A 225 26.95 -4.69 -21.29
C PHE A 225 27.61 -5.04 -22.63
N LEU A 226 26.91 -5.84 -23.44
CA LEU A 226 27.09 -5.91 -24.89
C LEU A 226 25.75 -5.63 -25.58
#